data_AF-A0ABD5F243-F1
#
_entry.id   AF-A0ABD5F243-F1
#
_cell.length_a   1.000
_cell.length_b   1.000
_cell.length_c   1.000
_cell.angle_alpha   90.00
_cell.angle_beta   90.00
_cell.angle_gamma   90.00
#
_symmetry.space_group_name_H-M   'P 1'
#
loop_
_entity.id
_entity.type
_entity.pdbx_description
1 polymer ?
#
loop_
_entity_poly.entity_id
_entity_poly.type
_entity_poly.pdbx_seq_one_letter_code
_entity_poly.pdbx_strand_id
1 'polypeptide(L)'
;LLQGMRRIVDDAGLCADVRGAGMYLGVEFVDDLDAKMPDPHTAQIFVNNLRGRKVITSMAGQFGNVIKVRPPLTFDQSDVDRFLTEFDYVARQFAAGDRVAATSPRRGPTVPSEVSSTHGYRREDLRRLVKEELRQVIENNNQN
;
A
#
# COMPACT_ATOMS: atom_id res chain seq x y z
N LEU A 1 -5.31 -4.08 7.98
CA LEU A 1 -4.10 -3.53 7.33
C LEU A 1 -3.34 -4.59 6.53
N LEU A 2 -2.73 -5.61 7.16
CA LEU A 2 -1.94 -6.65 6.46
C LEU A 2 -2.67 -7.29 5.25
N GLN A 3 -3.90 -7.76 5.45
CA GLN A 3 -4.70 -8.36 4.36
C GLN A 3 -4.97 -7.38 3.22
N GLY A 4 -5.27 -6.11 3.54
CA GLY A 4 -5.48 -5.07 2.53
C GLY A 4 -4.22 -4.81 1.70
N MET A 5 -3.06 -4.79 2.33
CA MET A 5 -1.78 -4.63 1.62
C MET A 5 -1.48 -5.82 0.71
N ARG A 6 -1.71 -7.06 1.17
CA ARG A 6 -1.56 -8.28 0.35
C ARG A 6 -2.43 -8.20 -0.89
N ARG A 7 -3.72 -7.95 -0.70
CA ARG A 7 -4.67 -7.82 -1.80
C ARG A 7 -4.23 -6.78 -2.83
N ILE A 8 -3.77 -5.61 -2.39
CA ILE A 8 -3.30 -4.57 -3.32
C ILE A 8 -2.06 -5.01 -4.09
N VAL A 9 -1.09 -5.66 -3.42
CA VAL A 9 0.12 -6.17 -4.07
C VAL A 9 -0.23 -7.22 -5.13
N ASP A 10 -1.15 -8.13 -4.80
CA ASP A 10 -1.62 -9.19 -5.69
C ASP A 10 -2.43 -8.60 -6.87
N ASP A 11 -3.41 -7.74 -6.60
CA ASP A 11 -4.27 -7.10 -7.61
C ASP A 11 -3.46 -6.24 -8.60
N ALA A 12 -2.37 -5.62 -8.14
CA ALA A 12 -1.47 -4.82 -8.96
C ALA A 12 -0.36 -5.65 -9.64
N GLY A 13 -0.25 -6.96 -9.36
CA GLY A 13 0.77 -7.83 -9.93
C GLY A 13 2.20 -7.39 -9.60
N LEU A 14 2.43 -6.84 -8.40
CA LEU A 14 3.77 -6.41 -7.99
C LEU A 14 4.62 -7.62 -7.62
N CYS A 15 5.89 -7.63 -8.03
CA CYS A 15 6.90 -8.57 -7.52
C CYS A 15 7.28 -8.17 -6.08
N ALA A 16 6.39 -8.42 -5.13
CA ALA A 16 6.60 -8.10 -3.73
C ALA A 16 5.92 -9.09 -2.78
N ASP A 17 6.49 -9.30 -1.60
CA ASP A 17 5.91 -10.12 -0.54
C ASP A 17 5.58 -9.28 0.69
N VAL A 18 4.38 -9.47 1.25
CA VAL A 18 3.90 -8.73 2.42
C VAL A 18 3.91 -9.62 3.67
N ARG A 19 4.78 -9.26 4.61
CA ARG A 19 5.02 -9.97 5.87
C ARG A 19 4.75 -9.09 7.08
N GLY A 20 4.52 -9.71 8.23
CA GLY A 20 4.44 -9.01 9.51
C GLY A 20 3.30 -9.48 10.41
N ALA A 21 3.19 -8.85 11.57
CA ALA A 21 2.15 -9.12 12.56
C ALA A 21 1.71 -7.82 13.24
N GLY A 22 0.40 -7.70 13.50
CA GLY A 22 -0.19 -6.49 14.07
C GLY A 22 0.13 -5.24 13.24
N MET A 23 0.83 -4.29 13.86
CA MET A 23 1.21 -3.00 13.27
C MET A 23 2.69 -2.91 12.85
N TYR A 24 3.38 -4.06 12.78
CA TYR A 24 4.74 -4.14 12.26
C TYR A 24 4.71 -4.95 10.98
N LEU A 25 4.70 -4.24 9.85
CA LEU A 25 4.59 -4.85 8.52
C LEU A 25 5.80 -4.50 7.65
N GLY A 26 6.14 -5.41 6.75
CA GLY A 26 7.19 -5.30 5.74
C GLY A 26 6.66 -5.67 4.36
N VAL A 27 6.99 -4.87 3.35
CA VAL A 27 6.76 -5.21 1.93
C VAL A 27 8.11 -5.37 1.27
N GLU A 28 8.49 -6.59 0.96
CA GLU A 28 9.77 -6.94 0.35
C GLU A 28 9.65 -6.95 -1.17
N PHE A 29 10.33 -6.03 -1.86
CA PHE A 29 10.38 -6.01 -3.32
C PHE A 29 11.49 -6.92 -3.84
N VAL A 30 11.17 -7.66 -4.89
CA VAL A 30 12.08 -8.56 -5.60
C VAL A 30 11.96 -8.34 -7.11
N ASP A 31 12.98 -8.74 -7.86
CA ASP A 31 12.99 -8.67 -9.32
C ASP A 31 12.00 -9.64 -9.96
N ASP A 32 11.88 -10.81 -9.36
CA ASP A 32 11.01 -11.91 -9.75
C ASP A 32 10.59 -12.72 -8.52
N LEU A 33 9.37 -13.26 -8.55
CA LEU A 33 8.79 -13.98 -7.41
C LEU A 33 9.44 -15.36 -7.20
N ASP A 34 10.04 -15.95 -8.25
CA ASP A 34 10.75 -17.23 -8.15
C ASP A 34 12.20 -17.03 -7.74
N ALA A 35 12.93 -16.15 -8.43
CA ALA A 35 14.34 -15.87 -8.12
C ALA A 35 14.54 -15.13 -6.78
N LYS A 36 13.55 -14.33 -6.38
CA LYS A 36 13.54 -13.53 -5.14
C LYS A 36 14.79 -12.67 -4.95
N MET A 37 15.40 -12.17 -6.03
CA MET A 37 16.54 -11.28 -5.86
C MET A 37 16.04 -9.92 -5.36
N PRO A 38 16.68 -9.32 -4.34
CA PRO A 38 16.27 -8.03 -3.80
C PRO A 38 16.20 -6.91 -4.86
N ASP A 39 15.08 -6.18 -4.91
CA ASP A 39 14.94 -4.97 -5.75
C ASP A 39 14.81 -3.70 -4.90
N PRO A 40 15.93 -3.12 -4.43
CA PRO A 40 15.92 -1.88 -3.67
C PRO A 40 15.53 -0.66 -4.51
N HIS A 41 15.70 -0.71 -5.83
CA HIS A 41 15.40 0.42 -6.70
C HIS A 41 13.88 0.64 -6.78
N THR A 42 13.12 -0.41 -7.04
CA THR A 42 11.65 -0.37 -7.04
C THR A 42 11.13 0.03 -5.66
N ALA A 43 11.66 -0.53 -4.57
CA ALA A 43 11.29 -0.15 -3.21
C ALA A 43 11.51 1.36 -2.94
N GLN A 44 12.66 1.90 -3.38
CA GLN A 44 13.00 3.31 -3.19
C GLN A 44 12.05 4.24 -3.94
N ILE A 45 11.72 3.92 -5.20
CA ILE A 45 10.75 4.69 -5.99
C ILE A 45 9.37 4.62 -5.34
N PHE A 46 8.96 3.44 -4.87
CA PHE A 46 7.65 3.24 -4.25
C PHE A 46 7.52 4.09 -2.96
N VAL A 47 8.53 4.06 -2.09
CA VAL A 47 8.57 4.89 -0.86
C VAL A 47 8.54 6.39 -1.20
N ASN A 48 9.24 6.81 -2.25
CA ASN A 48 9.24 8.22 -2.67
C ASN A 48 7.87 8.66 -3.22
N ASN A 49 7.17 7.78 -3.96
CA ASN A 49 5.81 8.05 -4.41
C ASN A 49 4.82 8.13 -3.24
N LEU A 50 4.90 7.22 -2.26
CA LEU A 50 4.12 7.32 -1.02
C LEU A 50 4.41 8.64 -0.27
N ARG A 51 5.68 9.05 -0.20
CA ARG A 51 6.07 10.33 0.41
C ARG A 51 5.43 11.53 -0.29
N GLY A 52 5.41 11.54 -1.63
CA GLY A 52 4.71 12.57 -2.41
C GLY A 52 3.22 12.67 -2.06
N ARG A 53 2.64 11.56 -1.59
CA ARG A 53 1.23 11.45 -1.14
C ARG A 53 1.06 11.63 0.37
N LYS A 54 2.09 12.17 1.05
CA LYS A 54 2.11 12.44 2.50
C LYS A 54 2.00 11.17 3.37
N VAL A 55 2.36 10.00 2.83
CA VAL A 55 2.51 8.75 3.57
C VAL A 55 3.99 8.48 3.78
N ILE A 56 4.45 8.60 5.03
CA ILE A 56 5.88 8.46 5.36
C ILE A 56 6.16 7.03 5.80
N THR A 57 6.99 6.36 5.03
CA THR A 57 7.53 5.02 5.32
C THR A 57 9.04 5.05 5.17
N SER A 58 9.71 3.97 5.55
CA SER A 58 11.16 3.84 5.43
C SER A 58 11.53 2.52 4.79
N MET A 59 12.70 2.46 4.18
CA MET A 59 13.28 1.20 3.71
C MET A 59 13.99 0.49 4.87
N ALA A 60 14.11 -0.83 4.76
CA ALA A 60 14.73 -1.73 5.71
C ALA A 60 15.24 -2.98 4.96
N GLY A 61 15.74 -3.96 5.72
CA GLY A 61 16.37 -5.18 5.19
C GLY A 61 17.85 -4.95 4.85
N GLN A 62 18.62 -6.03 4.79
CA GLN A 62 20.05 -6.00 4.48
C GLN A 62 20.35 -5.32 3.14
N PHE A 63 19.44 -5.47 2.18
CA PHE A 63 19.60 -4.97 0.82
C PHE A 63 18.81 -3.69 0.55
N GLY A 64 18.05 -3.17 1.52
CA GLY A 64 17.24 -1.95 1.34
C GLY A 64 15.98 -2.12 0.49
N ASN A 65 15.54 -3.36 0.24
CA ASN A 65 14.41 -3.70 -0.60
C ASN A 65 13.07 -3.87 0.16
N VAL A 66 13.07 -3.68 1.49
CA VAL A 66 11.86 -3.86 2.31
C VAL A 66 11.28 -2.51 2.72
N ILE A 67 10.03 -2.22 2.36
CA ILE A 67 9.29 -1.09 2.93
C ILE A 67 8.79 -1.48 4.32
N LYS A 68 9.20 -0.72 5.33
CA LYS A 68 8.79 -0.90 6.72
C LYS A 68 7.62 0.01 7.07
N VAL A 69 6.53 -0.59 7.55
CA VAL A 69 5.32 0.10 8.02
C VAL A 69 5.19 -0.16 9.53
N ARG A 70 5.38 0.90 10.32
CA ARG A 70 5.29 0.88 11.79
C ARG A 70 4.59 2.15 12.27
N PRO A 71 3.26 2.21 12.19
CA PRO A 71 2.53 3.39 12.60
C PRO A 71 2.60 3.59 14.14
N PRO A 72 2.32 4.79 14.64
CA PRO A 72 2.14 5.04 16.07
C PRO A 72 1.03 4.18 16.68
N LEU A 73 1.06 3.88 17.97
CA LEU A 73 0.02 3.05 18.61
C LEU A 73 -1.39 3.65 18.57
N THR A 74 -1.52 4.96 18.31
CA THR A 74 -2.80 5.67 18.16
C THR A 74 -3.39 5.55 16.76
N PHE A 75 -2.77 4.79 15.85
CA PHE A 75 -3.24 4.63 14.47
C PHE A 75 -4.60 3.92 14.44
N ASP A 76 -5.57 4.58 13.81
CA ASP A 76 -6.94 4.12 13.81
C ASP A 76 -7.39 3.60 12.44
N GLN A 77 -8.68 3.25 12.33
CA GLN A 77 -9.25 2.73 11.10
C GLN A 77 -9.24 3.76 9.96
N SER A 78 -9.40 5.05 10.26
CA SER A 78 -9.37 6.11 9.25
C SER A 78 -7.96 6.29 8.67
N ASP A 79 -6.94 6.12 9.50
CA ASP A 79 -5.55 6.11 9.06
C ASP A 79 -5.24 4.87 8.22
N VAL A 80 -5.78 3.69 8.58
CA VAL A 80 -5.69 2.46 7.77
C VAL A 80 -6.29 2.68 6.39
N ASP A 81 -7.51 3.22 6.34
CA ASP A 81 -8.22 3.46 5.08
C ASP A 81 -7.45 4.42 4.19
N ARG A 82 -6.93 5.52 4.77
CA ARG A 82 -6.09 6.48 4.07
C ARG A 82 -4.81 5.81 3.56
N PHE A 83 -4.10 5.09 4.42
CA PHE A 83 -2.86 4.40 4.04
C PHE A 83 -3.09 3.44 2.87
N LEU A 84 -4.12 2.58 2.96
CA LEU A 84 -4.42 1.61 1.92
C LEU A 84 -4.84 2.29 0.60
N THR A 85 -5.59 3.39 0.67
CA THR A 85 -5.98 4.17 -0.51
C THR A 85 -4.75 4.72 -1.24
N GLU A 86 -3.80 5.32 -0.51
CA GLU A 86 -2.60 5.88 -1.14
C GLU A 86 -1.62 4.79 -1.60
N PHE A 87 -1.56 3.67 -0.88
CA PHE A 87 -0.75 2.52 -1.25
C PHE A 87 -1.26 1.85 -2.54
N ASP A 88 -2.56 1.66 -2.66
CA ASP A 88 -3.23 1.17 -3.88
C ASP A 88 -3.01 2.08 -5.08
N TYR A 89 -3.12 3.40 -4.89
CA TYR A 89 -2.83 4.35 -5.95
C TYR A 89 -1.41 4.16 -6.50
N VAL A 90 -0.40 4.09 -5.62
CA VAL A 90 0.99 3.93 -6.05
C VAL A 90 1.21 2.56 -6.69
N ALA A 91 0.62 1.49 -6.13
CA ALA A 91 0.73 0.15 -6.70
C ALA A 91 0.21 0.09 -8.15
N ARG A 92 -0.92 0.73 -8.45
CA ARG A 92 -1.47 0.79 -9.81
C ARG A 92 -0.60 1.56 -10.79
N GLN A 93 0.11 2.60 -10.35
CA GLN A 93 1.06 3.31 -11.22
C GLN A 93 2.20 2.38 -11.66
N PHE A 94 2.69 1.54 -10.75
CA PHE A 94 3.72 0.56 -11.07
C PHE A 94 3.19 -0.52 -12.02
N ALA A 95 1.95 -0.96 -11.82
CA ALA A 95 1.27 -1.89 -12.74
C ALA A 95 1.09 -1.30 -14.15
N ALA A 96 0.81 0.00 -14.24
CA ALA A 96 0.66 0.72 -15.51
C ALA A 96 2.00 1.05 -16.21
N GLY A 97 3.15 0.72 -15.59
CA GLY A 97 4.49 0.98 -16.14
C GLY A 97 5.07 2.35 -15.78
N ASP A 98 4.35 3.18 -15.02
CA ASP A 98 4.82 4.48 -14.54
C ASP A 98 5.73 4.30 -13.31
N ARG A 99 6.97 3.85 -13.56
CA ARG A 99 8.02 3.73 -12.54
C ARG A 99 8.71 5.06 -12.21
N VAL A 100 8.08 6.19 -12.50
CA VAL A 100 8.67 7.51 -12.27
C VAL A 100 8.55 7.84 -10.78
N ALA A 101 9.66 8.15 -10.12
CA ALA A 101 9.60 8.74 -8.79
C ALA A 101 8.94 10.11 -8.92
N ALA A 102 7.84 10.38 -8.21
CA ALA A 102 7.29 11.73 -8.10
C ALA A 102 8.44 12.70 -7.75
N THR A 103 8.78 13.58 -8.68
CA THR A 103 9.84 14.58 -8.52
C THR A 103 9.51 15.42 -7.30
N SER A 104 10.20 15.19 -6.19
CA SER A 104 9.95 15.93 -4.95
C SER A 104 10.23 17.42 -5.19
N PRO A 105 9.25 18.33 -5.01
CA PRO A 105 9.57 19.74 -4.93
C PRO A 105 10.32 19.93 -3.62
N ARG A 106 11.58 20.38 -3.67
CA ARG A 106 12.25 20.89 -2.47
C ARG A 106 11.56 22.21 -2.07
N ARG A 107 10.47 22.14 -1.29
CA ARG A 107 9.93 23.25 -0.50
C ARG A 107 8.92 22.73 0.53
N GLY A 108 8.95 23.33 1.73
CA GLY A 108 7.99 23.10 2.81
C GLY A 108 6.54 23.44 2.42
N PRO A 109 5.58 23.28 3.34
CA PRO A 109 4.19 23.08 3.00
C PRO A 109 3.56 24.36 2.43
N THR A 110 3.13 24.30 1.17
CA THR A 110 1.99 25.08 0.69
C THR A 110 0.86 24.08 0.39
N VAL A 111 -0.28 24.28 1.04
CA VAL A 111 -1.53 23.58 0.72
C VAL A 111 -2.23 24.36 -0.39
N PRO A 112 -2.44 23.78 -1.59
CA PRO A 112 -3.41 24.32 -2.52
C PRO A 112 -4.79 23.73 -2.19
N SER A 113 -5.73 24.64 -1.99
CA SER A 113 -7.17 24.40 -2.04
C SER A 113 -7.58 23.76 -3.37
N GLU A 114 -8.68 23.00 -3.34
CA GLU A 114 -9.43 22.40 -4.46
C GLU A 114 -9.07 20.96 -4.82
N VAL A 115 -9.84 20.03 -4.23
CA VAL A 115 -9.92 18.63 -4.64
C VAL A 115 -10.95 18.55 -5.76
N SER A 116 -10.50 18.53 -7.01
CA SER A 116 -11.35 18.17 -8.16
C SER A 116 -11.39 16.65 -8.31
N SER A 117 -12.60 16.14 -8.23
CA SER A 117 -13.01 14.74 -8.30
C SER A 117 -12.80 14.13 -9.68
N THR A 118 -12.05 13.02 -9.80
CA THR A 118 -12.42 11.92 -10.71
C THR A 118 -11.75 10.59 -10.33
N HIS A 119 -12.58 9.54 -10.16
CA HIS A 119 -12.25 8.11 -10.08
C HIS A 119 -11.43 7.57 -8.89
N GLY A 120 -12.02 7.65 -7.69
CA GLY A 120 -11.78 6.70 -6.60
C GLY A 120 -12.99 5.77 -6.43
N TYR A 121 -12.78 4.54 -5.94
CA TYR A 121 -13.88 3.64 -5.57
C TYR A 121 -14.89 4.38 -4.69
N ARG A 122 -16.18 4.35 -5.05
CA ARG A 122 -17.19 5.04 -4.24
C ARG A 122 -17.26 4.33 -2.89
N ARG A 123 -17.39 5.11 -1.80
CA ARG A 123 -17.53 4.61 -0.41
C ARG A 123 -18.59 3.51 -0.27
N GLU A 124 -19.59 3.51 -1.15
CA GLU A 124 -20.67 2.53 -1.20
C GLU A 124 -20.21 1.16 -1.75
N ASP A 125 -19.31 1.17 -2.73
CA ASP A 125 -18.76 -0.05 -3.37
C ASP A 125 -17.83 -0.79 -2.40
N LEU A 126 -16.98 -0.03 -1.70
CA LEU A 126 -16.11 -0.56 -0.63
C LEU A 126 -16.92 -1.18 0.51
N ARG A 127 -18.04 -0.54 0.92
CA ARG A 127 -18.91 -1.08 1.97
C ARG A 127 -19.64 -2.35 1.55
N ARG A 128 -19.97 -2.51 0.27
CA ARG A 128 -20.60 -3.73 -0.26
C ARG A 128 -19.61 -4.89 -0.28
N LEU A 129 -18.40 -4.66 -0.79
CA LEU A 129 -17.32 -5.64 -0.82
C LEU A 129 -16.96 -6.13 0.59
N VAL A 130 -16.79 -5.22 1.55
CA VAL A 130 -16.50 -5.59 2.94
C VAL A 130 -17.65 -6.39 3.58
N LYS A 131 -18.91 -6.08 3.24
CA LYS A 131 -20.07 -6.84 3.74
C LYS A 131 -20.19 -8.24 3.14
N GLU A 132 -19.87 -8.41 1.86
CA GLU A 132 -19.89 -9.73 1.20
C GLU A 132 -18.81 -10.66 1.76
N GLU A 133 -17.60 -10.15 1.98
CA GLU A 133 -16.51 -10.88 2.61
C GLU A 133 -16.85 -11.30 4.05
N LEU A 134 -17.44 -10.39 4.84
CA LEU A 134 -17.90 -10.70 6.20
C LEU A 134 -18.97 -11.78 6.23
N ARG A 135 -19.85 -11.85 5.22
CA ARG A 135 -20.85 -12.92 5.11
C ARG A 135 -20.20 -14.27 4.79
N GLN A 136 -19.28 -14.31 3.83
CA GLN A 136 -18.59 -15.54 3.47
C GLN A 136 -17.74 -16.11 4.62
N VAL A 137 -17.10 -15.24 5.41
CA VAL A 137 -16.33 -15.67 6.58
C VAL A 137 -17.23 -16.24 7.68
N ILE A 138 -18.42 -15.68 7.88
CA ILE A 138 -19.39 -16.19 8.87
C ILE A 138 -19.99 -17.53 8.41
N GLU A 139 -20.30 -17.68 7.12
CA GLU A 139 -20.83 -18.93 6.56
C GLU A 139 -19.81 -20.07 6.64
N ASN A 140 -18.53 -19.80 6.34
CA ASN A 140 -17.47 -20.80 6.39
C ASN A 140 -17.13 -21.24 7.83
N ASN A 141 -17.32 -20.39 8.83
CA ASN A 141 -17.06 -20.74 10.24
C ASN A 141 -18.21 -21.53 10.90
N ASN A 142 -19.41 -21.55 10.33
CA ASN A 142 -20.54 -22.35 10.82
C ASN A 142 -20.64 -23.74 10.18
N GLN A 143 -19.73 -24.07 9.25
CA GLN A 143 -19.65 -25.36 8.55
C GLN A 143 -18.53 -26.28 9.11
N ASN A 144 -17.79 -25.84 10.14
CA ASN A 144 -16.79 -26.61 10.89
C ASN A 144 -17.22 -26.78 12.35
#